data_AF-A0AAU0WIN8-F1
#
_entry.id   AF-A0AAU0WIN8-F1
#
_cell.length_a   1.000
_cell.length_b   1.000
_cell.length_c   1.000
_cell.angle_alpha   90.00
_cell.angle_beta   90.00
_cell.angle_gamma   90.00
#
_symmetry.space_group_name_H-M   'P 1'
#
loop_
_entity.id
_entity.type
_entity.pdbx_description
1 polymer ?
#
loop_
_entity_poly.entity_id
_entity_poly.type
_entity_poly.pdbx_seq_one_letter_code
_entity_poly.pdbx_strand_id
1 'polypeptide(L)'
;MSDVTYAYNPNSLGDAPDQLLAFAQIVIDHVRGLYSHDQKALAGWSDSSKFEYERRRLTWNATADDMARKAGEAADGLRDILGLMEQTERTNAAAFGG
;
A
#
# COMPACT_ATOMS: atom_id res chain seq x y z
N MET A 1 -19.51 28.05 -5.03
CA MET A 1 -19.45 26.60 -4.77
C MET A 1 -19.03 25.96 -6.08
N SER A 2 -17.79 25.51 -6.17
CA SER A 2 -17.27 24.89 -7.39
C SER A 2 -17.74 23.45 -7.40
N ASP A 3 -18.68 23.11 -8.29
CA ASP A 3 -19.01 21.72 -8.59
C ASP A 3 -17.77 21.04 -9.16
N VAL A 4 -17.08 20.29 -8.30
CA VAL A 4 -16.07 19.34 -8.75
C VAL A 4 -16.85 18.13 -9.24
N THR A 5 -17.18 18.13 -10.54
CA THR A 5 -17.60 16.91 -11.22
C THR A 5 -16.39 15.98 -11.23
N TYR A 6 -16.25 15.15 -10.19
CA TYR A 6 -15.36 14.01 -10.24
C TYR A 6 -15.85 13.16 -11.42
N ALA A 7 -15.07 13.11 -12.50
CA ALA A 7 -15.27 12.14 -13.57
C ALA A 7 -14.99 10.76 -12.96
N TYR A 8 -15.99 10.23 -12.27
CA TYR A 8 -15.95 8.97 -11.57
C TYR A 8 -15.99 7.88 -12.64
N ASN A 9 -14.90 7.13 -12.76
CA ASN A 9 -14.85 5.92 -13.57
C ASN A 9 -14.98 4.72 -12.62
N PRO A 10 -16.15 4.07 -12.50
CA PRO A 10 -16.32 2.90 -11.64
C PRO A 10 -15.33 1.78 -11.97
N ASN A 11 -14.91 1.69 -13.24
CA ASN A 11 -13.96 0.69 -13.71
C ASN A 11 -12.51 0.97 -13.29
N SER A 12 -12.18 2.13 -12.69
CA SER A 12 -10.82 2.44 -12.25
C SER A 12 -10.56 2.14 -10.77
N LEU A 13 -11.60 1.92 -9.97
CA LEU A 13 -11.46 1.68 -8.52
C LEU A 13 -11.49 0.19 -8.16
N GLY A 14 -12.09 -0.67 -8.99
CA GLY A 14 -12.19 -2.12 -8.71
C GLY A 14 -10.84 -2.74 -8.37
N ASP A 15 -9.80 -2.40 -9.14
CA ASP A 15 -8.44 -2.93 -8.94
C ASP A 15 -7.57 -2.05 -8.01
N ALA A 16 -8.05 -0.88 -7.58
CA ALA A 16 -7.24 0.06 -6.79
C ALA A 16 -6.76 -0.50 -5.44
N PRO A 17 -7.57 -1.26 -4.66
CA PRO A 17 -7.08 -1.94 -3.46
C PRO A 17 -5.89 -2.85 -3.75
N ASP A 18 -5.99 -3.64 -4.82
CA ASP A 18 -4.99 -4.65 -5.15
C ASP A 18 -3.73 -4.02 -5.73
N GLN A 19 -3.86 -2.94 -6.52
CA GLN A 19 -2.74 -2.14 -7.00
C GLN A 19 -1.97 -1.47 -5.84
N LEU A 20 -2.68 -0.96 -4.83
CA LEU A 20 -2.06 -0.36 -3.65
C LEU A 20 -1.26 -1.40 -2.84
N LEU A 21 -1.84 -2.58 -2.63
CA LEU A 21 -1.16 -3.69 -1.95
C LEU A 21 0.06 -4.16 -2.75
N ALA A 22 -0.07 -4.31 -4.07
CA ALA A 22 1.04 -4.71 -4.93
C ALA A 22 2.19 -3.70 -4.90
N PHE A 23 1.89 -2.40 -4.95
CA PHE A 23 2.90 -1.35 -4.85
C PHE A 23 3.60 -1.36 -3.48
N ALA A 24 2.83 -1.48 -2.40
CA ALA A 24 3.38 -1.58 -1.05
C ALA A 24 4.33 -2.77 -0.92
N GLN A 25 3.93 -3.93 -1.46
CA GLN A 25 4.76 -5.14 -1.46
C GLN A 25 6.09 -4.94 -2.20
N ILE A 26 6.09 -4.30 -3.37
CA ILE A 26 7.33 -3.99 -4.12
C ILE A 26 8.30 -3.15 -3.27
N VAL A 27 7.79 -2.13 -2.57
CA VAL A 27 8.64 -1.28 -1.72
C VAL A 27 9.20 -2.05 -0.53
N ILE A 28 8.38 -2.88 0.12
CA ILE A 28 8.80 -3.73 1.24
C ILE A 28 9.88 -4.71 0.80
N ASP A 29 9.69 -5.35 -0.37
CA ASP A 29 10.66 -6.27 -0.94
C ASP A 29 11.97 -5.56 -1.30
N HIS A 30 11.90 -4.32 -1.78
CA HIS A 30 13.09 -3.52 -2.05
C HIS A 30 13.87 -3.21 -0.78
N VAL A 31 13.18 -2.76 0.29
CA VAL A 31 13.79 -2.47 1.60
C VAL A 31 14.45 -3.72 2.19
N ARG A 32 13.77 -4.86 2.12
CA ARG A 32 14.30 -6.14 2.63
C ARG A 32 15.38 -6.73 1.71
N GLY A 33 15.32 -6.47 0.41
CA GLY A 33 16.29 -6.91 -0.59
C GLY A 33 17.64 -6.22 -0.44
N LEU A 34 17.67 -4.92 -0.09
CA LEU A 34 18.90 -4.17 0.20
C LEU A 34 19.79 -4.87 1.25
N TYR A 35 19.19 -5.54 2.23
CA TYR A 35 19.91 -6.29 3.25
C TYR A 35 20.76 -7.42 2.67
N SER A 36 20.22 -8.17 1.71
CA SER A 36 20.91 -9.31 1.10
C SER A 36 22.14 -8.88 0.29
N HIS A 37 22.11 -7.67 -0.27
CA HIS A 37 23.21 -7.07 -1.00
C HIS A 37 24.31 -6.59 -0.03
N ASP A 38 23.91 -5.90 1.04
CA ASP A 38 24.86 -5.28 1.96
C ASP A 38 25.56 -6.30 2.87
N GLN A 39 24.94 -7.44 3.19
CA GLN A 39 25.61 -8.51 3.97
C GLN A 39 26.95 -8.95 3.37
N LYS A 40 27.08 -8.93 2.04
CA LYS A 40 28.33 -9.27 1.35
C LYS A 40 29.38 -8.14 1.47
N ALA A 41 28.94 -6.90 1.61
CA ALA A 41 29.81 -5.73 1.78
C ALA A 41 30.27 -5.52 3.23
N LEU A 42 29.50 -6.02 4.22
CA LEU A 42 29.78 -5.83 5.66
C LEU A 42 31.10 -6.46 6.12
N ALA A 43 31.65 -7.43 5.39
CA ALA A 43 32.90 -8.11 5.76
C ALA A 43 34.10 -7.15 5.88
N GLY A 44 34.11 -6.05 5.11
CA GLY A 44 35.17 -5.03 5.13
C GLY A 44 34.92 -3.85 6.07
N TRP A 45 33.78 -3.80 6.76
CA TRP A 45 33.38 -2.64 7.56
C TRP A 45 33.91 -2.72 8.99
N SER A 46 34.14 -1.56 9.61
CA SER A 46 34.41 -1.47 11.04
C SER A 46 33.19 -1.88 11.86
N ASP A 47 33.41 -2.27 13.12
CA ASP A 47 32.31 -2.67 14.01
C ASP A 47 31.33 -1.52 14.30
N SER A 48 31.82 -0.28 14.37
CA SER A 48 30.95 0.89 14.51
C SER A 48 30.06 1.11 13.28
N SER A 49 30.60 0.92 12.08
CA SER A 49 29.82 1.00 10.83
C SER A 49 28.81 -0.13 10.73
N LYS A 50 29.16 -1.36 11.13
CA LYS A 50 28.23 -2.49 11.20
C LYS A 50 27.10 -2.22 12.20
N PHE A 51 27.41 -1.66 13.36
CA PHE A 51 26.41 -1.30 14.36
C PHE A 51 25.43 -0.23 13.86
N GLU A 52 25.94 0.86 13.27
CA GLU A 52 25.11 1.91 12.69
C GLU A 52 24.23 1.39 11.54
N TYR A 53 24.78 0.50 10.72
CA TYR A 53 24.02 -0.19 9.67
C TYR A 53 22.87 -1.02 10.25
N GLU A 54 23.16 -1.83 11.25
CA GLU A 54 22.16 -2.68 11.90
C GLU A 54 21.06 -1.85 12.56
N ARG A 55 21.40 -0.71 13.19
CA ARG A 55 20.40 0.22 13.72
C ARG A 55 19.50 0.77 12.61
N ARG A 56 20.07 1.24 11.50
CA ARG A 56 19.31 1.75 10.35
C ARG A 56 18.42 0.67 9.73
N ARG A 57 18.93 -0.56 9.63
CA ARG A 57 18.19 -1.71 9.14
C ARG A 57 16.93 -1.98 9.95
N LEU A 58 17.04 -1.96 11.28
CA LEU A 58 15.87 -2.12 12.15
C LEU A 58 14.84 -1.01 11.93
N THR A 59 15.29 0.24 11.77
CA THR A 59 14.39 1.37 11.43
C THR A 59 13.70 1.16 10.09
N TRP A 60 14.43 0.76 9.04
CA TRP A 60 13.85 0.54 7.72
C TRP A 60 12.83 -0.60 7.72
N ASN A 61 13.10 -1.70 8.43
CA ASN A 61 12.12 -2.78 8.59
C ASN A 61 10.86 -2.31 9.29
N ALA A 62 10.99 -1.56 10.40
CA ALA A 62 9.85 -1.00 11.10
C ALA A 62 9.02 -0.06 10.19
N THR A 63 9.69 0.75 9.35
CA THR A 63 9.00 1.60 8.36
C THR A 63 8.29 0.76 7.29
N ALA A 64 8.91 -0.31 6.79
CA ALA A 64 8.30 -1.20 5.81
C ALA A 64 7.05 -1.90 6.38
N ASP A 65 7.10 -2.34 7.63
CA ASP A 65 5.97 -2.96 8.31
C ASP A 65 4.82 -1.96 8.53
N ASP A 66 5.12 -0.70 8.91
CA ASP A 66 4.12 0.36 9.01
C ASP A 66 3.49 0.70 7.65
N MET A 67 4.28 0.71 6.58
CA MET A 67 3.77 0.88 5.22
C MET A 67 2.83 -0.26 4.81
N ALA A 68 3.18 -1.51 5.12
CA ALA A 68 2.34 -2.67 4.85
C ALA A 68 0.98 -2.54 5.54
N ARG A 69 0.99 -2.15 6.83
CA ARG A 69 -0.22 -1.94 7.62
C ARG A 69 -1.10 -0.85 7.02
N LYS A 70 -0.53 0.32 6.72
CA LYS A 70 -1.28 1.46 6.14
C LYS A 70 -1.84 1.14 4.75
N ALA A 71 -1.09 0.41 3.93
CA ALA A 71 -1.57 -0.05 2.63
C ALA A 71 -2.75 -1.02 2.78
N GLY A 72 -2.71 -1.92 3.75
CA GLY A 72 -3.82 -2.78 4.12
C GLY A 72 -5.07 -1.99 4.53
N GLU A 73 -4.91 -1.07 5.49
CA GLU A 73 -6.01 -0.21 5.97
C GLU A 73 -6.66 0.60 4.84
N ALA A 74 -5.84 1.16 3.93
CA ALA A 74 -6.33 1.90 2.79
C ALA A 74 -7.00 1.00 1.73
N ALA A 75 -6.47 -0.20 1.48
CA ALA A 75 -7.08 -1.17 0.56
C ALA A 75 -8.44 -1.64 1.08
N ASP A 76 -8.56 -1.92 2.38
CA ASP A 76 -9.83 -2.31 2.99
C ASP A 76 -10.86 -1.17 2.93
N GLY A 77 -10.45 0.07 3.24
CA GLY A 77 -11.34 1.23 3.09
C GLY A 77 -11.82 1.46 1.65
N LEU A 78 -10.98 1.18 0.66
CA LEU A 78 -11.38 1.24 -0.76
C LEU A 78 -12.39 0.13 -1.10
N ARG A 79 -12.21 -1.09 -0.59
CA ARG A 79 -13.17 -2.19 -0.77
C ARG A 79 -14.52 -1.90 -0.14
N ASP A 80 -14.54 -1.28 1.04
CA ASP A 80 -15.77 -0.87 1.70
C ASP A 80 -16.53 0.18 0.87
N ILE A 81 -15.82 1.16 0.31
CA ILE A 81 -16.41 2.17 -0.59
C ILE A 81 -17.01 1.48 -1.82
N LEU A 82 -16.26 0.59 -2.47
CA LEU A 82 -16.76 -0.17 -3.63
C LEU A 82 -18.03 -0.96 -3.30
N GLY A 83 -18.06 -1.65 -2.16
CA GLY A 83 -19.24 -2.41 -1.73
C GLY A 83 -20.47 -1.53 -1.46
N LEU A 84 -20.28 -0.35 -0.85
CA LEU A 84 -21.35 0.64 -0.65
C LEU A 84 -21.89 1.17 -1.99
N MET A 85 -21.00 1.36 -2.97
CA MET A 85 -21.39 1.83 -4.30
C MET A 85 -22.21 0.77 -5.04
N GLU A 86 -21.76 -0.49 -5.07
CA GLU A 86 -22.52 -1.59 -5.68
C GLU A 86 -23.90 -1.78 -5.03
N GLN A 87 -23.99 -1.59 -3.70
CA GLN A 87 -25.28 -1.63 -3.00
C GLN A 87 -26.19 -0.46 -3.39
N THR A 88 -25.62 0.73 -3.53
CA THR A 88 -26.35 1.95 -3.94
C THR A 88 -26.90 1.78 -5.36
N GLU A 89 -26.10 1.28 -6.30
CA GLU A 89 -26.52 1.01 -7.67
C GLU A 89 -27.64 -0.03 -7.74
N ARG A 90 -27.51 -1.14 -7.00
CA ARG A 90 -28.58 -2.16 -6.90
C ARG A 90 -29.88 -1.59 -6.34
N THR A 91 -29.79 -0.74 -5.32
CA THR A 91 -30.96 -0.12 -4.69
C THR A 91 -31.64 0.85 -5.64
N ASN A 92 -30.88 1.68 -6.35
CA ASN A 92 -31.42 2.60 -7.35
C ASN A 92 -32.07 1.86 -8.52
N ALA A 93 -31.44 0.79 -9.02
CA ALA A 93 -32.00 -0.05 -10.07
C ALA A 93 -33.34 -0.70 -9.64
N ALA A 94 -33.43 -1.17 -8.39
CA ALA A 94 -34.66 -1.74 -7.85
C ALA A 94 -35.77 -0.69 -7.61
N ALA A 95 -35.40 0.54 -7.27
CA ALA A 95 -36.36 1.61 -6.96
C ALA A 95 -36.91 2.34 -8.20
N PHE A 96 -36.12 2.43 -9.28
CA PHE A 96 -36.45 3.24 -10.45
C PHE A 96 -36.44 2.48 -11.79
N GLY A 97 -36.01 1.22 -11.80
CA GLY A 97 -35.90 0.38 -13.00
C GLY A 97 -37.07 -0.58 -13.24
N GLY A 98 -38.15 -0.47 -12.47
CA GLY A 98 -39.40 -1.25 -12.61
C GLY A 98 -40.54 -0.44 -13.19
#